data_AF-A0A2N5YUX2-F1
#
_entry.id   AF-A0A2N5YUX2-F1
#
_cell.length_a   1.000
_cell.length_b   1.000
_cell.length_c   1.000
_cell.angle_alpha   90.00
_cell.angle_beta   90.00
_cell.angle_gamma   90.00
#
_symmetry.space_group_name_H-M   'P 1'
#
loop_
_entity.id
_entity.type
_entity.pdbx_description
1 polymer ?
#
loop_
_entity_poly.entity_id
_entity_poly.type
_entity_poly.pdbx_seq_one_letter_code
_entity_poly.pdbx_strand_id
1 'polypeptide(L)'
;MDKKLVGNNSIFEYCELNKIPVVTHCSYGGFATPANKIDINGMIIPKGKRIPIVWDGEYVFSKRLTLKIGKSFDKLVRERAGVLNHPKIWEKVLELHPNLILTFAHFGNGSKSWQEAILEILKNSKYPNVFTDISCMSKYLELKRVKRIYVENSKVRGQILYGSDYFLDMFFNDSFDIYLDRIKNNFSKKEFDQLSIINPSNYMNEWYKI
;
A
#
# COMPACT_ATOMS: atom_id res chain seq x y z
N MET A 1 -7.72 9.16 -28.49
CA MET A 1 -6.91 8.27 -27.62
C MET A 1 -7.78 7.92 -26.43
N ASP A 2 -8.28 6.68 -26.39
CA ASP A 2 -9.01 6.16 -25.24
C ASP A 2 -8.06 6.05 -24.06
N LYS A 3 -7.99 7.11 -23.25
CA LYS A 3 -7.16 7.18 -22.04
C LYS A 3 -7.79 6.35 -20.94
N LYS A 4 -7.79 5.02 -21.05
CA LYS A 4 -8.15 4.15 -19.93
C LYS A 4 -6.93 4.03 -19.03
N LEU A 5 -7.00 4.56 -17.81
CA LEU A 5 -5.94 4.51 -16.81
C LEU A 5 -5.55 3.07 -16.37
N VAL A 6 -6.34 2.07 -16.76
CA VAL A 6 -6.04 0.65 -16.57
C VAL A 6 -6.42 -0.11 -17.86
N GLY A 7 -5.48 -0.88 -18.43
CA GLY A 7 -5.60 -1.56 -19.74
C GLY A 7 -4.50 -1.16 -20.74
N ASN A 8 -4.68 -1.52 -22.03
CA ASN A 8 -3.73 -1.17 -23.10
C ASN A 8 -3.59 0.36 -23.24
N ASN A 9 -2.35 0.84 -23.33
CA ASN A 9 -1.87 2.22 -23.24
C ASN A 9 -1.99 2.90 -21.85
N SER A 10 -2.01 2.13 -20.76
CA SER A 10 -1.99 2.68 -19.39
C SER A 10 -0.58 2.92 -18.85
N ILE A 11 -0.46 3.72 -17.79
CA ILE A 11 0.82 3.90 -17.08
C ILE A 11 1.35 2.58 -16.50
N PHE A 12 0.47 1.67 -16.09
CA PHE A 12 0.85 0.39 -15.54
C PHE A 12 1.38 -0.56 -16.61
N GLU A 13 0.80 -0.55 -17.81
CA GLU A 13 1.37 -1.27 -18.95
C GLU A 13 2.77 -0.75 -19.29
N TYR A 14 2.94 0.58 -19.33
CA TYR A 14 4.25 1.19 -19.55
C TYR A 14 5.26 0.75 -18.47
N CYS A 15 4.86 0.77 -17.19
CA CYS A 15 5.71 0.33 -16.09
C CYS A 15 6.04 -1.17 -16.18
N GLU A 16 5.08 -2.02 -16.53
CA GLU A 16 5.29 -3.46 -16.70
C GLU A 16 6.25 -3.76 -17.86
N LEU A 17 6.02 -3.17 -19.04
CA LEU A 17 6.85 -3.34 -20.23
C LEU A 17 8.29 -2.87 -20.02
N ASN A 18 8.48 -1.79 -19.26
CA ASN A 18 9.79 -1.20 -19.01
C ASN A 18 10.40 -1.62 -17.67
N LYS A 19 9.78 -2.58 -16.95
CA LYS A 19 10.21 -3.06 -15.62
C LYS A 19 10.46 -1.93 -14.61
N ILE A 20 9.63 -0.88 -14.66
CA ILE A 20 9.70 0.25 -13.73
C ILE A 20 8.86 -0.09 -12.49
N PRO A 21 9.47 -0.18 -11.29
CA PRO A 21 8.73 -0.46 -10.08
C PRO A 21 7.74 0.65 -9.72
N VAL A 22 6.55 0.26 -9.28
CA VAL A 22 5.51 1.17 -8.81
C VAL A 22 5.37 1.03 -7.30
N VAL A 23 5.55 2.14 -6.58
CA VAL A 23 5.20 2.21 -5.16
C VAL A 23 3.89 2.96 -5.02
N THR A 24 2.94 2.38 -4.30
CA THR A 24 1.64 3.00 -4.05
C THR A 24 1.31 2.98 -2.56
N HIS A 25 0.82 4.11 -2.06
CA HIS A 25 0.15 4.13 -0.77
C HIS A 25 -1.09 3.25 -0.91
N CYS A 26 -1.20 2.15 -0.16
CA CYS A 26 -2.42 1.35 -0.10
C CYS A 26 -2.73 1.01 1.37
N SER A 27 -2.67 2.02 2.23
CA SER A 27 -3.10 1.92 3.62
C SER A 27 -4.53 2.45 3.77
N TYR A 28 -5.17 2.12 4.89
CA TYR A 28 -6.55 2.56 5.15
C TYR A 28 -6.66 4.09 5.35
N GLY A 29 -5.53 4.77 5.49
CA GLY A 29 -5.38 6.24 5.49
C GLY A 29 -4.68 6.81 4.25
N GLY A 30 -4.35 5.99 3.25
CA GLY A 30 -3.44 6.34 2.15
C GLY A 30 -3.99 7.31 1.10
N PHE A 31 -5.13 7.95 1.35
CA PHE A 31 -5.74 8.92 0.43
C PHE A 31 -6.32 10.12 1.20
N ALA A 32 -5.43 10.99 1.68
CA ALA A 32 -5.75 12.09 2.59
C ALA A 32 -6.00 13.42 1.86
N THR A 33 -7.15 13.56 1.20
CA THR A 33 -7.56 14.83 0.56
C THR A 33 -8.88 15.37 1.11
N PRO A 34 -9.04 16.68 1.34
CA PRO A 34 -10.32 17.28 1.72
C PRO A 34 -11.30 17.44 0.55
N ALA A 35 -10.91 17.11 -0.69
CA ALA A 35 -11.75 17.28 -1.87
C ALA A 35 -13.11 16.58 -1.72
N ASN A 36 -14.20 17.26 -2.08
CA ASN A 36 -15.56 16.73 -1.99
C ASN A 36 -16.01 16.00 -3.27
N LYS A 37 -15.31 16.24 -4.38
CA LYS A 37 -15.55 15.61 -5.68
C LYS A 37 -14.24 15.53 -6.45
N ILE A 38 -14.18 14.59 -7.38
CA ILE A 38 -13.05 14.39 -8.30
C ILE A 38 -13.57 13.83 -9.61
N ASP A 39 -13.01 14.26 -10.72
CA ASP A 39 -13.26 13.64 -12.02
C ASP A 39 -12.38 12.40 -12.16
N ILE A 40 -13.00 11.24 -12.42
CA ILE A 40 -12.32 9.95 -12.40
C ILE A 40 -12.52 9.28 -13.75
N ASN A 41 -11.40 8.86 -14.33
CA ASN A 41 -11.39 7.83 -15.37
C ASN A 41 -10.63 6.62 -14.83
N GLY A 42 -11.32 5.52 -14.55
CA GLY A 42 -10.68 4.32 -14.01
C GLY A 42 -11.53 3.55 -13.01
N MET A 43 -10.92 2.57 -12.35
CA MET A 43 -11.64 1.69 -11.42
C MET A 43 -11.81 2.32 -10.04
N ILE A 44 -13.02 2.24 -9.50
CA ILE A 44 -13.34 2.63 -8.11
C ILE A 44 -14.23 1.57 -7.45
N ILE A 45 -14.36 1.64 -6.13
CA ILE A 45 -15.41 0.94 -5.37
C ILE A 45 -16.40 1.97 -4.83
N PRO A 46 -17.49 2.28 -5.56
CA PRO A 46 -18.47 3.25 -5.09
C PRO A 46 -19.08 2.84 -3.77
N LYS A 47 -19.60 3.82 -3.02
CA LYS A 47 -20.33 3.55 -1.79
C LYS A 47 -21.42 2.49 -1.99
N GLY A 48 -21.44 1.49 -1.12
CA GLY A 48 -22.42 0.39 -1.17
C GLY A 48 -22.05 -0.75 -2.12
N LYS A 49 -21.00 -0.60 -2.94
CA LYS A 49 -20.43 -1.69 -3.73
C LYS A 49 -19.34 -2.42 -2.94
N ARG A 50 -19.09 -3.68 -3.31
CA ARG A 50 -18.04 -4.54 -2.72
C ARG A 50 -16.97 -4.98 -3.72
N ILE A 51 -17.15 -4.60 -4.99
CA ILE A 51 -16.29 -4.94 -6.12
C ILE A 51 -15.92 -3.66 -6.89
N PRO A 52 -14.74 -3.61 -7.51
CA PRO A 52 -14.38 -2.52 -8.41
C PRO A 52 -15.29 -2.45 -9.63
N ILE A 53 -15.59 -1.23 -10.08
CA ILE A 53 -16.23 -0.95 -11.37
C ILE A 53 -15.43 0.13 -12.10
N VAL A 54 -15.51 0.16 -13.43
CA VAL A 54 -15.00 1.28 -14.22
C VAL A 54 -15.94 2.46 -14.05
N TRP A 55 -15.37 3.63 -13.75
CA TRP A 55 -16.05 4.91 -13.64
C TRP A 55 -15.43 5.88 -14.64
N ASP A 56 -16.28 6.71 -15.24
CA ASP A 56 -15.88 7.76 -16.17
C ASP A 56 -16.74 8.99 -15.91
N GLY A 57 -16.13 10.02 -15.30
CA GLY A 57 -16.78 11.26 -14.93
C GLY A 57 -16.66 11.62 -13.45
N GLU A 58 -17.44 12.63 -13.03
CA GLU A 58 -17.37 13.18 -11.68
C GLU A 58 -17.92 12.20 -10.63
N TYR A 59 -17.11 11.91 -9.60
CA TYR A 59 -17.53 11.20 -8.40
C TYR A 59 -17.61 12.16 -7.21
N VAL A 60 -18.76 12.14 -6.51
CA VAL A 60 -19.01 12.98 -5.33
C VAL A 60 -18.91 12.15 -4.05
N PHE A 61 -18.03 12.55 -3.14
CA PHE A 61 -17.86 11.89 -1.85
C PHE A 61 -19.01 12.24 -0.90
N SER A 62 -19.43 11.27 -0.08
CA SER A 62 -20.54 11.46 0.86
C SER A 62 -20.08 12.10 2.18
N LYS A 63 -18.79 11.96 2.56
CA LYS A 63 -18.21 12.66 3.70
C LYS A 63 -17.57 13.97 3.26
N ARG A 64 -17.95 15.04 3.94
CA ARG A 64 -17.46 16.41 3.73
C ARG A 64 -16.78 16.90 4.99
N LEU A 65 -15.83 17.81 4.83
CA LEU A 65 -15.18 18.45 5.96
C LEU A 65 -16.20 19.34 6.67
N THR A 66 -16.44 19.09 7.95
CA THR A 66 -17.31 19.90 8.82
C THR A 66 -16.44 20.59 9.88
N LEU A 67 -16.84 21.76 10.37
CA LEU A 67 -16.13 22.56 11.39
C LEU A 67 -15.78 21.83 12.71
N LYS A 68 -16.25 20.60 12.96
CA LYS A 68 -15.79 19.74 14.06
C LYS A 68 -14.46 19.05 13.69
N ILE A 69 -13.37 19.72 14.04
CA ILE A 69 -11.97 19.40 13.69
C ILE A 69 -11.53 18.07 14.35
N GLY A 70 -10.97 17.14 13.57
CA GLY A 70 -10.42 15.86 14.03
C GLY A 70 -11.15 14.63 13.50
N LYS A 71 -12.19 14.13 14.20
CA LYS A 71 -12.91 12.90 13.83
C LYS A 71 -13.61 12.96 12.46
N SER A 72 -13.88 14.15 11.94
CA SER A 72 -14.47 14.35 10.62
C SER A 72 -13.47 14.06 9.50
N PHE A 73 -12.20 14.43 9.69
CA PHE A 73 -11.15 14.25 8.68
C PHE A 73 -10.77 12.77 8.52
N ASP A 74 -10.60 12.02 9.60
CA ASP A 74 -10.29 10.59 9.54
C ASP A 74 -11.36 9.78 8.77
N LYS A 75 -12.65 10.06 9.01
CA LYS A 75 -13.76 9.43 8.27
C LYS A 75 -13.74 9.79 6.79
N LEU A 76 -13.34 11.02 6.48
CA LEU A 76 -13.24 11.55 5.13
C LEU A 76 -12.12 10.82 4.36
N VAL A 77 -10.94 10.68 4.97
CA VAL A 77 -9.80 9.92 4.43
C VAL A 77 -10.17 8.46 4.19
N ARG A 78 -10.79 7.78 5.17
CA ARG A 78 -11.17 6.37 5.04
C ARG A 78 -12.20 6.12 3.94
N GLU A 79 -13.15 7.03 3.74
CA GLU A 79 -14.08 6.95 2.61
C GLU A 79 -13.32 7.00 1.28
N ARG A 80 -12.41 7.96 1.12
CA ARG A 80 -11.64 8.13 -0.12
C ARG A 80 -10.72 6.95 -0.38
N ALA A 81 -10.00 6.48 0.64
CA ALA A 81 -9.19 5.27 0.53
C ALA A 81 -10.06 4.08 0.10
N GLY A 82 -11.20 3.86 0.74
CA GLY A 82 -12.12 2.77 0.40
C GLY A 82 -12.67 2.85 -1.03
N VAL A 83 -12.93 4.06 -1.54
CA VAL A 83 -13.45 4.26 -2.90
C VAL A 83 -12.36 4.14 -3.95
N LEU A 84 -11.19 4.75 -3.72
CA LEU A 84 -10.19 4.97 -4.76
C LEU A 84 -8.99 4.03 -4.69
N ASN A 85 -8.79 3.35 -3.56
CA ASN A 85 -7.50 2.75 -3.26
C ASN A 85 -7.59 1.40 -2.52
N HIS A 86 -8.77 0.79 -2.49
CA HIS A 86 -8.98 -0.51 -1.85
C HIS A 86 -8.11 -1.61 -2.51
N PRO A 87 -7.56 -2.60 -1.78
CA PRO A 87 -6.66 -3.61 -2.35
C PRO A 87 -7.26 -4.39 -3.52
N LYS A 88 -8.58 -4.60 -3.51
CA LYS A 88 -9.34 -5.18 -4.64
C LYS A 88 -9.20 -4.42 -5.96
N ILE A 89 -8.99 -3.10 -5.93
CA ILE A 89 -8.72 -2.31 -7.13
C ILE A 89 -7.34 -2.72 -7.68
N TRP A 90 -6.34 -2.80 -6.80
CA TRP A 90 -4.99 -3.24 -7.16
C TRP A 90 -4.92 -4.69 -7.61
N GLU A 91 -5.75 -5.57 -7.06
CA GLU A 91 -5.90 -6.94 -7.56
C GLU A 91 -6.36 -6.94 -9.03
N LYS A 92 -7.26 -6.03 -9.44
CA LYS A 92 -7.63 -5.86 -10.85
C LYS A 92 -6.51 -5.29 -11.72
N VAL A 93 -5.68 -4.40 -11.18
CA VAL A 93 -4.49 -3.92 -11.88
C VAL A 93 -3.53 -5.09 -12.13
N LEU A 94 -3.29 -5.95 -11.13
CA LEU A 94 -2.43 -7.12 -11.24
C LEU A 94 -3.01 -8.23 -12.12
N GLU A 95 -4.33 -8.39 -12.18
CA GLU A 95 -4.97 -9.29 -13.16
C GLU A 95 -4.69 -8.86 -14.61
N LEU A 96 -4.57 -7.56 -14.87
CA LEU A 96 -4.28 -6.99 -16.19
C LEU A 96 -2.78 -6.89 -16.48
N HIS A 97 -1.96 -6.71 -15.43
CA HIS A 97 -0.51 -6.52 -15.48
C HIS A 97 0.18 -7.47 -14.49
N PRO A 98 0.17 -8.79 -14.74
CA PRO A 98 0.63 -9.80 -13.79
C PRO A 98 2.15 -9.76 -13.51
N ASN A 99 2.93 -9.13 -14.38
CA ASN A 99 4.37 -8.97 -14.20
C ASN A 99 4.77 -7.62 -13.60
N LEU A 100 3.81 -6.72 -13.34
CA LEU A 100 4.06 -5.43 -12.73
C LEU A 100 4.79 -5.58 -11.38
N ILE A 101 5.92 -4.87 -11.24
CA ILE A 101 6.62 -4.77 -9.96
C ILE A 101 5.90 -3.73 -9.11
N LEU A 102 5.17 -4.17 -8.09
CA LEU A 102 4.28 -3.32 -7.29
C LEU A 102 4.61 -3.42 -5.80
N THR A 103 4.79 -2.29 -5.14
CA THR A 103 5.00 -2.21 -3.69
C THR A 103 3.85 -1.46 -3.02
N PHE A 104 3.18 -2.12 -2.08
CA PHE A 104 2.19 -1.49 -1.21
C PHE A 104 2.85 -0.83 0.01
N ALA A 105 2.86 0.49 0.06
CA ALA A 105 3.43 1.20 1.19
C ALA A 105 2.59 1.01 2.47
N HIS A 106 3.30 0.87 3.60
CA HIS A 106 2.77 0.70 4.96
C HIS A 106 1.94 -0.57 5.21
N PHE A 107 2.00 -1.55 4.32
CA PHE A 107 1.38 -2.87 4.48
C PHE A 107 -0.08 -2.84 4.95
N GLY A 108 -0.88 -1.94 4.36
CA GLY A 108 -2.31 -1.86 4.69
C GLY A 108 -2.62 -1.34 6.09
N ASN A 109 -1.68 -0.63 6.73
CA ASN A 109 -1.84 -0.19 8.12
C ASN A 109 -3.15 0.63 8.32
N GLY A 110 -3.68 0.58 9.55
CA GLY A 110 -4.92 1.24 9.93
C GLY A 110 -6.19 0.39 9.81
N SER A 111 -6.15 -0.80 9.17
CA SER A 111 -7.25 -1.76 9.16
C SER A 111 -6.75 -3.20 9.04
N LYS A 112 -7.25 -4.10 9.91
CA LYS A 112 -6.89 -5.53 9.90
C LYS A 112 -7.34 -6.22 8.59
N SER A 113 -8.59 -6.02 8.18
CA SER A 113 -9.12 -6.64 6.96
C SER A 113 -8.44 -6.12 5.69
N TRP A 114 -7.95 -4.88 5.72
CA TRP A 114 -7.21 -4.29 4.61
C TRP A 114 -5.81 -4.89 4.49
N GLN A 115 -5.10 -5.01 5.61
CA GLN A 115 -3.81 -5.69 5.65
C GLN A 115 -3.93 -7.18 5.28
N GLU A 116 -5.00 -7.86 5.71
CA GLU A 116 -5.30 -9.24 5.29
C GLU A 116 -5.51 -9.34 3.78
N ALA A 117 -6.24 -8.40 3.16
CA ALA A 117 -6.42 -8.39 1.71
C ALA A 117 -5.08 -8.20 0.96
N ILE A 118 -4.18 -7.34 1.45
CA ILE A 118 -2.83 -7.20 0.87
C ILE A 118 -2.02 -8.48 1.07
N LEU A 119 -2.09 -9.11 2.25
CA LEU A 119 -1.40 -10.37 2.53
C LEU A 119 -1.85 -11.48 1.58
N GLU A 120 -3.14 -11.57 1.24
CA GLU A 120 -3.63 -12.54 0.26
C GLU A 120 -3.12 -12.26 -1.16
N ILE A 121 -2.96 -10.98 -1.54
CA ILE A 121 -2.29 -10.62 -2.81
C ILE A 121 -0.83 -11.09 -2.79
N LEU A 122 -0.08 -10.82 -1.71
CA LEU A 122 1.33 -11.24 -1.58
C LEU A 122 1.50 -12.77 -1.64
N LYS A 123 0.58 -13.53 -1.04
CA LYS A 123 0.61 -15.00 -1.06
C LYS A 123 0.29 -15.60 -2.43
N ASN A 124 -0.33 -14.83 -3.33
CA ASN A 124 -0.79 -15.33 -4.61
C ASN A 124 0.41 -15.53 -5.55
N SER A 125 0.69 -16.78 -5.91
CA SER A 125 1.82 -17.12 -6.80
C SER A 125 1.69 -16.56 -8.21
N LYS A 126 0.52 -16.03 -8.61
CA LYS A 126 0.36 -15.29 -9.86
C LYS A 126 1.05 -13.92 -9.84
N TYR A 127 1.34 -13.39 -8.65
CA TYR A 127 1.88 -12.03 -8.47
C TYR A 127 3.22 -12.07 -7.71
N PRO A 128 4.25 -12.75 -8.24
CA PRO A 128 5.53 -12.92 -7.54
C PRO A 128 6.31 -11.61 -7.36
N ASN A 129 6.00 -10.59 -8.18
CA ASN A 129 6.67 -9.29 -8.19
C ASN A 129 5.97 -8.25 -7.30
N VAL A 130 5.11 -8.69 -6.38
CA VAL A 130 4.39 -7.81 -5.46
C VAL A 130 5.07 -7.81 -4.09
N PHE A 131 5.29 -6.61 -3.57
CA PHE A 131 5.97 -6.33 -2.32
C PHE A 131 5.10 -5.43 -1.44
N THR A 132 5.53 -5.28 -0.20
CA THR A 132 4.99 -4.31 0.75
C THR A 132 6.12 -3.77 1.59
N ASP A 133 6.02 -2.53 2.06
CA ASP A 133 6.94 -2.01 3.08
C ASP A 133 6.23 -1.75 4.41
N ILE A 134 7.03 -1.52 5.45
CA ILE A 134 6.57 -1.19 6.80
C ILE A 134 6.87 0.26 7.19
N SER A 135 7.04 1.15 6.20
CA SER A 135 7.31 2.57 6.44
C SER A 135 6.23 3.22 7.28
N CYS A 136 6.58 4.19 8.12
CA CYS A 136 5.68 4.87 9.05
C CYS A 136 4.99 3.95 10.11
N MET A 137 5.26 2.64 10.14
CA MET A 137 4.72 1.71 11.16
C MET A 137 5.55 1.76 12.45
N SER A 138 5.54 2.90 13.13
CA SER A 138 6.43 3.18 14.26
C SER A 138 5.93 2.69 15.62
N LYS A 139 4.68 2.23 15.74
CA LYS A 139 4.12 1.78 17.02
C LYS A 139 4.50 0.34 17.32
N TYR A 140 4.85 0.06 18.59
CA TYR A 140 5.24 -1.28 19.04
C TYR A 140 4.21 -2.37 18.66
N LEU A 141 2.91 -2.10 18.84
CA LEU A 141 1.85 -3.08 18.51
C LEU A 141 1.70 -3.32 17.01
N GLU A 142 1.98 -2.31 16.16
CA GLU A 142 1.95 -2.45 14.71
C GLU A 142 3.10 -3.34 14.23
N LEU A 143 4.31 -3.07 14.73
CA LEU A 143 5.50 -3.88 14.45
C LEU A 143 5.35 -5.31 14.97
N LYS A 144 4.78 -5.51 16.17
CA LYS A 144 4.49 -6.84 16.71
C LYS A 144 3.51 -7.62 15.84
N ARG A 145 2.52 -6.95 15.24
CA ARG A 145 1.59 -7.57 14.29
C ARG A 145 2.30 -7.96 12.99
N VAL A 146 3.13 -7.08 12.43
CA VAL A 146 3.96 -7.42 11.26
C VAL A 146 4.87 -8.60 11.55
N LYS A 147 5.55 -8.59 12.70
CA LYS A 147 6.40 -9.70 13.16
C LYS A 147 5.65 -11.01 13.21
N ARG A 148 4.41 -11.02 13.72
CA ARG A 148 3.56 -12.22 13.71
C ARG A 148 3.30 -12.71 12.28
N ILE A 149 2.87 -11.81 11.38
CA ILE A 149 2.63 -12.14 9.97
C ILE A 149 3.90 -12.70 9.31
N TYR A 150 5.04 -12.03 9.53
CA TYR A 150 6.35 -12.45 9.03
C TYR A 150 6.71 -13.87 9.50
N VAL A 151 6.51 -14.18 10.79
CA VAL A 151 6.81 -15.51 11.33
C VAL A 151 5.86 -16.57 10.77
N GLU A 152 4.56 -16.31 10.77
CA GLU A 152 3.51 -17.26 10.37
C GLU A 152 3.46 -17.52 8.86
N ASN A 153 3.95 -16.59 8.03
CA ASN A 153 3.82 -16.66 6.57
C ASN A 153 5.20 -16.66 5.91
N SER A 154 5.94 -17.76 6.03
CA SER A 154 7.31 -17.88 5.50
C SER A 154 7.43 -17.55 4.00
N LYS A 155 6.39 -17.83 3.22
CA LYS A 155 6.34 -17.58 1.76
C LYS A 155 6.42 -16.10 1.40
N VAL A 156 5.89 -15.20 2.23
CA VAL A 156 5.86 -13.76 1.93
C VAL A 156 7.00 -12.99 2.59
N ARG A 157 7.87 -13.66 3.36
CA ARG A 157 9.00 -12.99 4.05
C ARG A 157 9.90 -12.25 3.08
N GLY A 158 10.10 -12.78 1.87
CA GLY A 158 10.89 -12.16 0.81
C GLY A 158 10.28 -10.90 0.20
N GLN A 159 8.98 -10.66 0.46
CA GLN A 159 8.20 -9.58 -0.13
C GLN A 159 7.96 -8.41 0.84
N ILE A 160 8.42 -8.51 2.09
CA ILE A 160 8.25 -7.45 3.11
C ILE A 160 9.54 -6.63 3.21
N LEU A 161 9.47 -5.37 2.85
CA LEU A 161 10.57 -4.42 2.83
C LEU A 161 10.57 -3.56 4.09
N TYR A 162 11.76 -3.16 4.52
CA TYR A 162 11.92 -2.05 5.45
C TYR A 162 11.86 -0.71 4.70
N GLY A 163 11.21 0.27 5.32
CA GLY A 163 11.32 1.67 5.00
C GLY A 163 11.02 2.49 6.25
N SER A 164 11.49 3.73 6.31
CA SER A 164 11.26 4.60 7.46
C SER A 164 10.12 5.58 7.23
N ASP A 165 10.06 6.24 6.08
CA ASP A 165 9.43 7.57 5.98
C ASP A 165 10.00 8.51 7.05
N TYR A 166 11.33 8.60 7.08
CA TYR A 166 12.12 9.26 8.12
C TYR A 166 11.47 10.49 8.77
N PHE A 167 11.03 11.48 7.98
CA PHE A 167 10.41 12.68 8.54
C PHE A 167 9.03 12.44 9.15
N LEU A 168 8.20 11.55 8.60
CA LEU A 168 6.94 11.15 9.23
C LEU A 168 7.19 10.44 10.55
N ASP A 169 8.19 9.54 10.59
CA ASP A 169 8.58 8.90 11.84
C ASP A 169 9.06 9.93 12.88
N MET A 170 9.79 10.96 12.47
CA MET A 170 10.15 12.07 13.38
C MET A 170 8.95 12.88 13.86
N PHE A 171 7.88 13.00 13.06
CA PHE A 171 6.65 13.67 13.51
C PHE A 171 5.83 12.81 14.48
N PHE A 172 5.88 11.47 14.33
CA PHE A 172 5.10 10.55 15.15
C PHE A 172 5.81 10.06 16.40
N ASN A 173 7.13 10.24 16.48
CA ASN A 173 7.96 9.80 17.59
C ASN A 173 8.74 10.96 18.18
N ASP A 174 8.95 10.95 19.50
CA ASP A 174 9.72 12.00 20.16
C ASP A 174 11.19 12.05 19.67
N SER A 175 11.71 10.94 19.15
CA SER A 175 13.02 10.85 18.48
C SER A 175 13.11 9.66 17.53
N PHE A 176 14.09 9.70 16.62
CA PHE A 176 14.41 8.58 15.74
C PHE A 176 14.96 7.36 16.50
N ASP A 177 15.64 7.57 17.62
CA ASP A 177 16.16 6.48 18.46
C ASP A 177 15.03 5.62 19.03
N ILE A 178 13.94 6.23 19.48
CA ILE A 178 12.75 5.51 19.96
C ILE A 178 12.18 4.62 18.86
N TYR A 179 12.14 5.12 17.63
CA TYR A 179 11.68 4.33 16.49
C TYR A 179 12.62 3.14 16.21
N LEU A 180 13.93 3.37 16.17
CA LEU A 180 14.93 2.31 15.96
C LEU A 180 14.88 1.25 17.08
N ASP A 181 14.72 1.66 18.33
CA ASP A 181 14.62 0.74 19.46
C ASP A 181 13.38 -0.14 19.36
N ARG A 182 12.24 0.41 18.92
CA ARG A 182 11.04 -0.39 18.69
C ARG A 182 11.23 -1.43 17.59
N ILE A 183 11.96 -1.10 16.53
CA ILE A 183 12.32 -2.05 15.47
C ILE A 183 13.22 -3.16 16.03
N LYS A 184 14.32 -2.80 16.72
CA LYS A 184 15.27 -3.75 17.33
C LYS A 184 14.61 -4.65 18.39
N ASN A 185 13.61 -4.15 19.10
CA ASN A 185 12.86 -4.90 20.11
C ASN A 185 11.81 -5.86 19.51
N ASN A 186 11.41 -5.68 18.24
CA ASN A 186 10.44 -6.56 17.56
C ASN A 186 11.10 -7.55 16.59
N PHE A 187 12.22 -7.17 15.99
CA PHE A 187 12.93 -7.97 15.00
C PHE A 187 14.36 -8.24 15.46
N SER A 188 14.77 -9.51 15.40
CA SER A 188 16.19 -9.86 15.58
C SER A 188 17.04 -9.22 14.48
N LYS A 189 18.35 -9.10 14.71
CA LYS A 189 19.27 -8.56 13.69
C LYS A 189 19.13 -9.26 12.34
N LYS A 190 19.10 -10.59 12.33
CA LYS A 190 18.94 -11.39 11.10
C LYS A 190 17.64 -11.08 10.36
N GLU A 191 16.55 -10.89 11.09
CA GLU A 191 15.26 -10.56 10.47
C GLU A 191 15.26 -9.13 9.96
N PHE A 192 15.84 -8.20 10.72
CA PHE A 192 15.96 -6.84 10.25
C PHE A 192 16.85 -6.74 9.00
N ASP A 193 17.94 -7.50 8.93
CA ASP A 193 18.79 -7.61 7.73
C ASP A 193 18.01 -8.21 6.55
N GLN A 194 17.11 -9.17 6.80
CA GLN A 194 16.21 -9.68 5.76
C GLN A 194 15.34 -8.56 5.20
N LEU A 195 14.69 -7.76 6.06
CA LEU A 195 13.79 -6.68 5.65
C LEU A 195 14.52 -5.50 5.00
N SER A 196 15.73 -5.16 5.47
CA SER A 196 16.43 -3.91 5.11
C SER A 196 17.57 -4.07 4.12
N ILE A 197 18.07 -5.29 3.92
CA ILE A 197 19.21 -5.56 3.02
C ILE A 197 18.82 -6.59 1.97
N ILE A 198 18.40 -7.78 2.40
CA ILE A 198 18.19 -8.92 1.49
C ILE A 198 16.98 -8.70 0.59
N ASN A 199 15.82 -8.36 1.17
CA ASN A 199 14.61 -8.14 0.37
C ASN A 199 14.72 -6.92 -0.56
N PRO A 200 15.25 -5.77 -0.12
CA PRO A 200 15.49 -4.65 -1.02
C PRO A 200 16.46 -4.99 -2.15
N SER A 201 17.52 -5.77 -1.88
CA SER A 201 18.42 -6.24 -2.94
C SER A 201 17.70 -7.10 -3.97
N ASN A 202 16.84 -8.03 -3.53
CA ASN A 202 16.02 -8.84 -4.44
C ASN A 202 15.03 -7.98 -5.24
N TYR A 203 14.36 -7.04 -4.57
CA TYR A 203 13.45 -6.07 -5.21
C TYR A 203 14.16 -5.24 -6.29
N MET A 204 15.35 -4.73 -6.00
CA MET A 204 16.15 -3.98 -6.98
C MET A 204 16.67 -4.88 -8.10
N ASN A 205 17.02 -6.13 -7.82
CA ASN A 205 17.43 -7.08 -8.87
C ASN A 205 16.32 -7.36 -9.87
N GLU A 206 15.03 -7.33 -9.48
CA GLU A 206 13.92 -7.41 -10.44
C GLU A 206 13.95 -6.27 -11.46
N TRP A 207 14.45 -5.09 -11.08
CA TRP A 207 14.62 -3.96 -11.99
C TRP A 207 15.80 -4.17 -12.96
N TYR A 208 16.92 -4.70 -12.49
CA TYR A 208 18.16 -4.82 -13.28
C TYR A 208 18.28 -6.07 -14.17
N LYS A 209 17.25 -6.93 -14.29
CA LYS A 209 17.23 -8.08 -15.23
C LYS A 209 17.10 -7.65 -16.71
N ILE A 210 17.70 -6.53 -17.11
CA ILE A 210 17.70 -6.00 -18.48
C ILE A 210 18.84 -6.63 -19.27
#